data_AF-A0AA41YNV1-F1
#
_entry.id   AF-A0AA41YNV1-F1
#
_cell.length_a   1.000
_cell.length_b   1.000
_cell.length_c   1.000
_cell.angle_alpha   90.00
_cell.angle_beta   90.00
_cell.angle_gamma   90.00
#
_symmetry.space_group_name_H-M   'P 1'
#
loop_
_entity.id
_entity.type
_entity.pdbx_description
1 polymer ?
#
loop_
_entity_poly.entity_id
_entity_poly.type
_entity_poly.pdbx_seq_one_letter_code
_entity_poly.pdbx_strand_id
1 'polypeptide(L)'
;MKLQAVILDWAGTVLDHGSRAPMGAFVRAFAQFGVAISIADARGPMGMAKRDHIRMVGQAPAVAAAWRARHGRDFNEADIDALFAVFEPMNVAAVKDHADLIPGALDALAELRRRGLRIGSTTGYTRPIMAELMPIAAAAGYAPEIVVCAGDLPQGRPSPLMMWHAMAQMGVWPAATVVKVDDTPPGIGEGLNAGTWTVGLALTGNIAGLSAAELAAATDGERAQMRARATQEMQAAGADLVIDSIADLPGAIDAIEARMARGEKPRGG
;
A
#
# COMPACT_ATOMS: atom_id res chain seq x y z
N MET A 1 -4.77 -9.61 -26.62
CA MET A 1 -5.13 -8.61 -25.60
C MET A 1 -3.83 -7.95 -25.12
N LYS A 2 -3.80 -6.64 -24.88
CA LYS A 2 -2.59 -5.91 -24.42
C LYS A 2 -2.89 -5.22 -23.09
N LEU A 3 -1.88 -5.01 -22.27
CA LEU A 3 -2.03 -4.20 -21.06
C LEU A 3 -2.35 -2.74 -21.45
N GLN A 4 -3.20 -2.10 -20.65
CA GLN A 4 -3.67 -0.73 -20.87
C GLN A 4 -3.29 0.20 -19.73
N ALA A 5 -3.19 -0.30 -18.49
CA ALA A 5 -2.91 0.53 -17.33
C ALA A 5 -2.19 -0.21 -16.21
N VAL A 6 -1.53 0.57 -15.37
CA VAL A 6 -1.04 0.16 -14.06
C VAL A 6 -1.68 1.04 -13.00
N ILE A 7 -2.19 0.42 -11.94
CA ILE A 7 -2.74 1.11 -10.77
C ILE A 7 -1.83 0.83 -9.58
N LEU A 8 -1.19 1.88 -9.08
CA LEU A 8 -0.15 1.81 -8.06
C LEU A 8 -0.74 2.13 -6.68
N ASP A 9 -0.18 1.51 -5.65
CA ASP A 9 -0.20 2.11 -4.31
C ASP A 9 0.82 3.26 -4.19
N TRP A 10 0.89 3.90 -3.02
CA TRP A 10 1.75 5.03 -2.71
C TRP A 10 2.89 4.63 -1.77
N ALA A 11 2.60 4.43 -0.47
CA ALA A 11 3.61 4.34 0.59
C ALA A 11 4.17 2.92 0.73
N GLY A 12 5.45 2.76 0.44
CA GLY A 12 6.09 1.46 0.24
C GLY A 12 6.08 0.98 -1.20
N THR A 13 5.43 1.73 -2.12
CA THR A 13 5.31 1.37 -3.54
C THR A 13 5.98 2.35 -4.49
N VAL A 14 5.59 3.63 -4.44
CA VAL A 14 6.21 4.70 -5.25
C VAL A 14 7.07 5.63 -4.39
N LEU A 15 6.71 5.80 -3.12
CA LEU A 15 7.40 6.64 -2.15
C LEU A 15 7.41 5.99 -0.77
N ASP A 16 8.03 6.62 0.24
CA ASP A 16 8.10 6.16 1.63
C ASP A 16 8.67 4.74 1.76
N HIS A 17 9.99 4.61 1.60
CA HIS A 17 10.65 3.31 1.74
C HIS A 17 10.37 2.70 3.13
N GLY A 18 9.80 1.49 3.13
CA GLY A 18 9.39 0.76 4.31
C GLY A 18 8.02 1.14 4.86
N SER A 19 7.24 1.96 4.15
CA SER A 19 5.89 2.41 4.54
C SER A 19 5.86 2.89 6.01
N ARG A 20 6.69 3.89 6.32
CA ARG A 20 7.08 4.26 7.70
C ARG A 20 6.26 5.42 8.24
N ALA A 21 5.76 6.31 7.39
CA ALA A 21 5.04 7.52 7.82
C ALA A 21 3.94 7.25 8.87
N PRO A 22 3.09 6.20 8.73
CA PRO A 22 2.00 5.98 9.68
C PRO A 22 2.47 5.42 11.03
N MET A 23 3.64 4.80 11.09
CA MET A 23 4.06 4.00 12.25
C MET A 23 4.23 4.83 13.51
N GLY A 24 4.96 5.94 13.40
CA GLY A 24 5.13 6.86 14.51
C GLY A 24 3.81 7.50 14.94
N ALA A 25 2.91 7.78 13.98
CA ALA A 25 1.60 8.36 14.28
C ALA A 25 0.70 7.39 15.05
N PHE A 26 0.67 6.10 14.69
CA PHE A 26 -0.08 5.08 15.44
C PHE A 26 0.41 4.94 16.88
N VAL A 27 1.73 4.79 17.06
CA VAL A 27 2.33 4.63 18.40
C VAL A 27 2.01 5.84 19.28
N ARG A 28 2.15 7.06 18.74
CA ARG A 28 1.82 8.29 19.48
C ARG A 28 0.33 8.43 19.76
N ALA A 29 -0.54 8.08 18.81
CA ALA A 29 -1.98 8.15 18.99
C ALA A 29 -2.44 7.24 20.15
N PHE A 30 -2.07 5.96 20.14
CA PHE A 30 -2.39 5.05 21.24
C PHE A 30 -1.80 5.50 22.59
N ALA A 31 -0.57 6.04 22.58
CA ALA A 31 0.07 6.55 23.79
C ALA A 31 -0.71 7.73 24.42
N GLN A 32 -1.40 8.57 23.64
CA GLN A 32 -2.25 9.63 24.20
C GLN A 32 -3.44 9.10 25.00
N PHE A 33 -3.91 7.89 24.69
CA PHE A 33 -4.93 7.20 25.48
C PHE A 33 -4.32 6.38 26.64
N GLY A 34 -2.99 6.36 26.77
CA GLY A 34 -2.27 5.64 27.80
C GLY A 34 -2.10 4.15 27.50
N VAL A 35 -2.14 3.77 26.22
CA VAL A 35 -1.87 2.41 25.75
C VAL A 35 -0.60 2.41 24.91
N ALA A 36 0.41 1.66 25.33
CA ALA A 36 1.64 1.52 24.56
C ALA A 36 1.50 0.38 23.54
N ILE A 37 1.84 0.66 22.28
CA ILE A 37 1.93 -0.34 21.21
C ILE A 37 3.31 -0.27 20.57
N SER A 38 3.79 -1.38 20.02
CA SER A 38 5.03 -1.43 19.24
C SER A 38 4.78 -1.04 17.78
N ILE A 39 5.87 -0.74 17.04
CA ILE A 39 5.79 -0.59 15.58
C ILE A 39 5.29 -1.89 14.93
N ALA A 40 5.67 -3.06 15.46
CA ALA A 40 5.22 -4.35 14.93
C ALA A 40 3.70 -4.50 15.02
N ASP A 41 3.09 -4.09 16.15
CA ASP A 41 1.63 -4.06 16.32
C ASP A 41 0.98 -3.13 15.29
N ALA A 42 1.57 -1.95 15.08
CA ALA A 42 1.06 -0.97 14.13
C ALA A 42 1.20 -1.40 12.66
N ARG A 43 2.17 -2.26 12.30
CA ARG A 43 2.41 -2.67 10.90
C ARG A 43 1.44 -3.73 10.38
N GLY A 44 0.91 -4.59 11.25
CA GLY A 44 0.15 -5.78 10.85
C GLY A 44 -0.97 -5.51 9.83
N PRO A 45 -1.88 -4.56 10.07
CA PRO A 45 -3.01 -4.28 9.18
C PRO A 45 -2.74 -3.16 8.15
N MET A 46 -1.47 -2.92 7.77
CA MET A 46 -1.14 -1.88 6.80
C MET A 46 -1.80 -2.10 5.43
N GLY A 47 -2.10 -0.99 4.75
CA GLY A 47 -2.78 -0.98 3.45
C GLY A 47 -4.30 -0.83 3.56
N MET A 48 -4.90 -1.11 4.73
CA MET A 48 -6.32 -0.86 5.00
C MET A 48 -6.62 0.63 5.15
N ALA A 49 -7.91 0.98 5.08
CA ALA A 49 -8.37 2.30 5.49
C ALA A 49 -8.00 2.56 6.96
N LYS A 50 -7.59 3.79 7.30
CA LYS A 50 -7.00 4.07 8.62
C LYS A 50 -7.93 3.80 9.80
N ARG A 51 -9.24 3.96 9.64
CA ARG A 51 -10.23 3.57 10.67
C ARG A 51 -10.24 2.05 10.91
N ASP A 52 -10.22 1.26 9.84
CA ASP A 52 -10.18 -0.20 9.93
C ASP A 52 -8.83 -0.70 10.47
N HIS A 53 -7.75 0.01 10.12
CA HIS A 53 -6.42 -0.21 10.71
C HIS A 53 -6.45 -0.01 12.23
N ILE A 54 -6.97 1.12 12.73
CA ILE A 54 -7.12 1.39 14.16
C ILE A 54 -7.95 0.29 14.83
N ARG A 55 -9.06 -0.12 14.20
CA ARG A 55 -9.91 -1.21 14.70
C ARG A 55 -9.10 -2.50 14.89
N MET A 56 -8.38 -2.92 13.86
CA MET A 56 -7.57 -4.15 13.89
C MET A 56 -6.47 -4.10 14.95
N VAL A 57 -5.76 -2.97 15.08
CA VAL A 57 -4.72 -2.79 16.11
C VAL A 57 -5.34 -2.81 17.50
N GLY A 58 -6.41 -2.06 17.74
CA GLY A 58 -7.07 -1.98 19.05
C GLY A 58 -7.71 -3.30 19.49
N GLN A 59 -8.10 -4.15 18.54
CA GLN A 59 -8.65 -5.49 18.79
C GLN A 59 -7.57 -6.59 18.89
N ALA A 60 -6.31 -6.31 18.57
CA ALA A 60 -5.23 -7.26 18.73
C ALA A 60 -5.11 -7.69 20.21
N PRO A 61 -4.93 -8.98 20.53
CA PRO A 61 -5.09 -9.49 21.90
C PRO A 61 -4.28 -8.73 22.97
N ALA A 62 -3.02 -8.39 22.67
CA ALA A 62 -2.17 -7.64 23.59
C ALA A 62 -2.64 -6.20 23.79
N VAL A 63 -3.03 -5.52 22.71
CA VAL A 63 -3.50 -4.12 22.75
C VAL A 63 -4.87 -4.04 23.42
N ALA A 64 -5.80 -4.94 23.10
CA ALA A 64 -7.11 -5.02 23.73
C ALA A 64 -7.02 -5.28 25.24
N ALA A 65 -6.09 -6.14 25.67
CA ALA A 65 -5.81 -6.38 27.08
C ALA A 65 -5.26 -5.13 27.78
N ALA A 66 -4.30 -4.43 27.16
CA ALA A 66 -3.75 -3.18 27.67
C ALA A 66 -4.81 -2.07 27.75
N TRP A 67 -5.68 -1.98 26.75
CA TRP A 67 -6.81 -1.05 26.73
C TRP A 67 -7.77 -1.31 27.89
N ARG A 68 -8.17 -2.58 28.09
CA ARG A 68 -9.04 -2.96 29.21
C ARG A 68 -8.40 -2.66 30.56
N ALA A 69 -7.11 -2.93 30.72
CA ALA A 69 -6.38 -2.61 31.96
C ALA A 69 -6.33 -1.10 32.23
N ARG A 70 -6.22 -0.28 31.18
CA ARG A 70 -6.14 1.18 31.28
C ARG A 70 -7.50 1.85 31.51
N HIS A 71 -8.54 1.38 30.83
CA HIS A 71 -9.85 2.06 30.75
C HIS A 71 -10.98 1.31 31.47
N GLY A 72 -10.75 0.11 31.98
CA GLY A 72 -11.74 -0.69 32.70
C GLY A 72 -12.86 -1.28 31.82
N ARG A 73 -12.74 -1.17 30.49
CA ARG A 73 -13.72 -1.67 29.52
C ARG A 73 -13.05 -2.07 28.21
N ASP A 74 -13.80 -2.78 27.38
CA ASP A 74 -13.34 -3.23 26.06
C ASP A 74 -13.23 -2.05 25.06
N PHE A 75 -12.33 -2.23 24.10
CA PHE A 75 -12.14 -1.33 22.97
C PHE A 75 -13.36 -1.37 22.04
N ASN A 76 -13.88 -0.20 21.65
CA ASN A 76 -15.12 -0.11 20.86
C ASN A 76 -15.08 0.99 19.79
N GLU A 77 -16.18 1.18 19.06
CA GLU A 77 -16.29 2.16 17.97
C GLU A 77 -16.01 3.61 18.41
N ALA A 78 -16.40 4.00 19.62
CA ALA A 78 -16.12 5.35 20.11
C ALA A 78 -14.60 5.57 20.32
N ASP A 79 -13.86 4.52 20.69
CA ASP A 79 -12.41 4.59 20.81
C ASP A 79 -11.73 4.69 19.44
N ILE A 80 -12.27 4.00 18.44
CA ILE A 80 -11.79 4.08 17.06
C ILE A 80 -11.97 5.50 16.54
N ASP A 81 -13.13 6.12 16.77
CA ASP A 81 -13.41 7.50 16.40
C ASP A 81 -12.45 8.47 17.08
N ALA A 82 -12.26 8.32 18.40
CA ALA A 82 -11.37 9.19 19.17
C ALA A 82 -9.89 9.05 18.76
N LEU A 83 -9.41 7.82 18.54
CA LEU A 83 -8.07 7.55 18.04
C LEU A 83 -7.89 8.10 16.63
N PHE A 84 -8.88 7.94 15.75
CA PHE A 84 -8.81 8.44 14.39
C PHE A 84 -8.68 9.98 14.37
N ALA A 85 -9.44 10.67 15.21
CA ALA A 85 -9.40 12.13 15.32
C ALA A 85 -8.03 12.68 15.73
N VAL A 86 -7.26 11.96 16.57
CA VAL A 86 -5.89 12.37 16.93
C VAL A 86 -4.84 11.83 15.96
N PHE A 87 -5.07 10.66 15.37
CA PHE A 87 -4.15 10.01 14.44
C PHE A 87 -4.05 10.77 13.12
N GLU A 88 -5.17 11.20 12.54
CA GLU A 88 -5.17 11.80 11.20
C GLU A 88 -4.29 13.05 11.13
N PRO A 89 -4.38 14.04 12.03
CA PRO A 89 -3.47 15.20 12.04
C PRO A 89 -2.00 14.80 12.24
N MET A 90 -1.71 13.80 13.07
CA MET A 90 -0.34 13.31 13.27
C MET A 90 0.22 12.67 12.00
N ASN A 91 -0.62 11.94 11.27
CA ASN A 91 -0.22 11.29 10.03
C ASN A 91 -0.04 12.33 8.91
N VAL A 92 -0.92 13.33 8.82
CA VAL A 92 -0.78 14.49 7.92
C VAL A 92 0.57 15.20 8.13
N ALA A 93 0.98 15.38 9.38
CA ALA A 93 2.30 15.95 9.68
C ALA A 93 3.44 15.01 9.25
N ALA A 94 3.33 13.72 9.56
CA ALA A 94 4.38 12.74 9.32
C ALA A 94 4.62 12.44 7.82
N VAL A 95 3.59 12.47 6.97
CA VAL A 95 3.78 12.12 5.54
C VAL A 95 4.75 13.05 4.81
N LYS A 96 4.92 14.29 5.29
CA LYS A 96 5.86 15.26 4.71
C LYS A 96 7.32 14.82 4.89
N ASP A 97 7.62 14.20 6.02
CA ASP A 97 8.96 13.70 6.37
C ASP A 97 9.27 12.34 5.71
N HIS A 98 8.30 11.78 5.00
CA HIS A 98 8.34 10.44 4.42
C HIS A 98 7.86 10.44 2.96
N ALA A 99 8.11 11.51 2.21
CA ALA A 99 7.63 11.69 0.84
C ALA A 99 8.66 11.35 -0.24
N ASP A 100 9.85 10.89 0.14
CA ASP A 100 10.91 10.53 -0.81
C ASP A 100 10.47 9.39 -1.73
N LEU A 101 10.75 9.55 -3.03
CA LEU A 101 10.48 8.52 -4.04
C LEU A 101 11.37 7.30 -3.81
N ILE A 102 10.81 6.12 -4.06
CA ILE A 102 11.57 4.88 -4.09
C ILE A 102 12.54 4.94 -5.28
N PRO A 103 13.83 4.59 -5.10
CA PRO A 103 14.81 4.60 -6.19
C PRO A 103 14.34 3.83 -7.42
N GLY A 104 14.49 4.43 -8.60
CA GLY A 104 14.07 3.84 -9.88
C GLY A 104 12.58 3.97 -10.20
N ALA A 105 11.75 4.51 -9.30
CA ALA A 105 10.32 4.68 -9.54
C ALA A 105 10.00 5.53 -10.78
N LEU A 106 10.63 6.70 -10.92
CA LEU A 106 10.35 7.60 -12.06
C LEU A 106 10.78 6.98 -13.40
N ASP A 107 11.93 6.31 -13.44
CA ASP A 107 12.44 5.65 -14.65
C ASP A 107 11.51 4.52 -15.08
N ALA A 108 11.08 3.68 -14.13
CA ALA A 108 10.11 2.63 -14.39
C ALA A 108 8.79 3.21 -14.93
N LEU A 109 8.24 4.26 -14.30
CA LEU A 109 6.99 4.88 -14.73
C LEU A 109 7.13 5.60 -16.08
N ALA A 110 8.28 6.21 -16.37
CA ALA A 110 8.57 6.80 -17.68
C ALA A 110 8.57 5.73 -18.78
N GLU A 111 9.18 4.56 -18.51
CA GLU A 111 9.17 3.43 -19.42
C GLU A 111 7.76 2.90 -19.67
N LEU A 112 6.95 2.75 -18.62
CA LEU A 112 5.55 2.31 -18.76
C LEU A 112 4.72 3.30 -19.60
N ARG A 113 4.91 4.61 -19.38
CA ARG A 113 4.25 5.65 -20.20
C ARG A 113 4.70 5.60 -21.66
N ARG A 114 5.98 5.37 -21.93
CA ARG A 114 6.53 5.20 -23.30
C ARG A 114 5.90 4.02 -24.03
N ARG A 115 5.51 2.97 -23.30
CA ARG A 115 4.75 1.82 -23.82
C ARG A 115 3.25 2.10 -24.00
N GLY A 116 2.78 3.29 -23.66
CA GLY A 116 1.38 3.68 -23.76
C GLY A 116 0.50 3.20 -22.61
N LEU A 117 1.09 2.76 -21.49
CA LEU A 117 0.32 2.38 -20.30
C LEU A 117 -0.12 3.62 -19.53
N ARG A 118 -1.41 3.64 -19.17
CA ARG A 118 -2.00 4.65 -18.28
C ARG A 118 -1.61 4.38 -16.84
N ILE A 119 -1.45 5.43 -16.05
CA ILE A 119 -0.99 5.32 -14.65
C ILE A 119 -2.04 5.91 -13.71
N GLY A 120 -2.71 5.05 -12.95
CA GLY A 120 -3.64 5.42 -11.88
C GLY A 120 -3.11 5.03 -10.51
N SER A 121 -3.85 5.38 -9.45
CA SER A 121 -3.49 4.94 -8.10
C SER A 121 -4.69 4.78 -7.17
N THR A 122 -4.53 3.89 -6.20
CA THR A 122 -5.39 3.76 -5.01
C THR A 122 -4.52 3.94 -3.77
N THR A 123 -5.11 4.32 -2.63
CA THR A 123 -4.34 4.42 -1.38
C THR A 123 -5.22 4.20 -0.15
N GLY A 124 -4.62 3.64 0.91
CA GLY A 124 -5.21 3.61 2.25
C GLY A 124 -5.22 4.97 2.97
N TYR A 125 -4.60 6.02 2.39
CA TYR A 125 -4.66 7.38 2.92
C TYR A 125 -5.99 8.08 2.58
N THR A 126 -6.40 8.97 3.46
CA THR A 126 -7.59 9.82 3.28
C THR A 126 -7.25 11.05 2.44
N ARG A 127 -8.28 11.74 1.92
CA ARG A 127 -8.15 13.00 1.17
C ARG A 127 -7.29 14.06 1.91
N PRO A 128 -7.48 14.32 3.21
CA PRO A 128 -6.63 15.29 3.93
C PRO A 128 -5.14 14.93 3.93
N ILE A 129 -4.80 13.65 4.10
CA ILE A 129 -3.40 13.19 4.05
C ILE A 129 -2.84 13.38 2.62
N MET A 130 -3.61 12.97 1.61
CA MET A 130 -3.19 13.08 0.21
C MET A 130 -3.10 14.53 -0.27
N ALA A 131 -3.88 15.45 0.30
CA ALA A 131 -3.80 16.88 -0.02
C ALA A 131 -2.42 17.49 0.29
N GLU A 132 -1.73 16.98 1.32
CA GLU A 132 -0.35 17.39 1.63
C GLU A 132 0.69 16.62 0.82
N LEU A 133 0.47 15.32 0.58
CA LEU A 133 1.46 14.45 -0.07
C LEU A 133 1.51 14.61 -1.60
N MET A 134 0.35 14.79 -2.26
CA MET A 134 0.29 14.88 -3.72
C MET A 134 1.12 16.04 -4.29
N PRO A 135 1.10 17.27 -3.74
CA PRO A 135 1.94 18.35 -4.24
C PRO A 135 3.44 18.04 -4.14
N ILE A 136 3.87 17.37 -3.06
CA ILE A 136 5.27 16.98 -2.86
C ILE A 136 5.69 15.94 -3.89
N ALA A 137 4.87 14.89 -4.06
CA ALA A 137 5.13 13.85 -5.05
C ALA A 137 5.12 14.40 -6.49
N ALA A 138 4.20 15.31 -6.81
CA ALA A 138 4.13 15.95 -8.12
C ALA A 138 5.36 16.82 -8.40
N ALA A 139 5.83 17.59 -7.41
CA ALA A 139 7.06 18.36 -7.53
C ALA A 139 8.30 17.46 -7.72
N ALA A 140 8.27 16.25 -7.16
CA ALA A 140 9.28 15.22 -7.37
C ALA A 140 9.11 14.44 -8.69
N GLY A 141 8.09 14.73 -9.50
CA GLY A 141 7.88 14.12 -10.83
C GLY A 141 6.90 12.95 -10.87
N TYR A 142 6.21 12.63 -9.77
CA TYR A 142 5.16 11.62 -9.72
C TYR A 142 3.76 12.24 -9.63
N ALA A 143 3.01 12.15 -10.73
CA ALA A 143 1.61 12.53 -10.81
C ALA A 143 0.82 11.46 -11.60
N PRO A 144 0.03 10.59 -10.95
CA PRO A 144 -0.87 9.67 -11.63
C PRO A 144 -2.11 10.40 -12.18
N GLU A 145 -2.77 9.82 -13.19
CA GLU A 145 -3.96 10.36 -13.85
C GLU A 145 -5.18 10.42 -12.91
N ILE A 146 -5.24 9.49 -11.96
CA ILE A 146 -6.30 9.41 -10.95
C ILE A 146 -5.72 8.94 -9.62
N VAL A 147 -6.25 9.51 -8.52
CA VAL A 147 -5.96 9.10 -7.15
C VAL A 147 -7.28 8.83 -6.45
N VAL A 148 -7.50 7.58 -6.07
CA VAL A 148 -8.66 7.18 -5.26
C VAL A 148 -8.20 6.95 -3.82
N CYS A 149 -8.75 7.75 -2.91
CA CYS A 149 -8.38 7.75 -1.50
C CYS A 149 -9.32 6.86 -0.68
N ALA A 150 -8.86 6.37 0.46
CA ALA A 150 -9.73 5.77 1.46
C ALA A 150 -10.79 6.78 1.89
N GLY A 151 -12.06 6.35 1.89
CA GLY A 151 -13.22 7.19 2.20
C GLY A 151 -13.86 7.88 0.98
N ASP A 152 -13.23 7.84 -0.21
CA ASP A 152 -13.89 8.32 -1.45
C ASP A 152 -15.07 7.42 -1.86
N LEU A 153 -15.04 6.15 -1.44
CA LEU A 153 -16.04 5.12 -1.77
C LEU A 153 -16.49 4.37 -0.50
N PRO A 154 -17.64 3.67 -0.54
CA PRO A 154 -18.21 3.00 0.64
C PRO A 154 -17.30 1.95 1.30
N GLN A 155 -16.36 1.35 0.56
CA GLN A 155 -15.39 0.39 1.07
C GLN A 155 -14.01 0.66 0.48
N GLY A 156 -12.98 0.56 1.33
CA GLY A 156 -11.58 0.54 0.90
C GLY A 156 -11.07 -0.89 0.67
N ARG A 157 -9.74 -1.05 0.62
CA ARG A 157 -9.08 -2.34 0.48
C ARG A 157 -9.53 -3.35 1.56
N PRO A 158 -9.72 -4.64 1.23
CA PRO A 158 -9.44 -5.29 -0.06
C PRO A 158 -10.63 -5.26 -1.05
N SER A 159 -11.63 -4.41 -0.83
CA SER A 159 -12.74 -4.25 -1.77
C SER A 159 -12.23 -3.74 -3.13
N PRO A 160 -12.81 -4.18 -4.28
CA PRO A 160 -12.35 -3.75 -5.60
C PRO A 160 -12.86 -2.37 -6.02
N LEU A 161 -13.64 -1.69 -5.18
CA LEU A 161 -14.36 -0.47 -5.56
C LEU A 161 -13.42 0.64 -6.05
N MET A 162 -12.28 0.86 -5.39
CA MET A 162 -11.34 1.90 -5.80
C MET A 162 -10.67 1.57 -7.14
N MET A 163 -10.37 0.29 -7.39
CA MET A 163 -9.87 -0.19 -8.68
C MET A 163 -10.89 0.02 -9.80
N TRP A 164 -12.15 -0.38 -9.59
CA TRP A 164 -13.21 -0.19 -10.58
C TRP A 164 -13.45 1.29 -10.87
N HIS A 165 -13.45 2.14 -9.85
CA HIS A 165 -13.55 3.57 -10.03
C HIS A 165 -12.38 4.14 -10.84
N ALA A 166 -11.14 3.79 -10.50
CA ALA A 166 -9.96 4.22 -11.23
C ALA A 166 -9.99 3.76 -12.70
N MET A 167 -10.34 2.50 -12.95
CA MET A 167 -10.47 1.96 -14.31
C MET A 167 -11.54 2.68 -15.12
N ALA A 168 -12.71 2.96 -14.52
CA ALA A 168 -13.78 3.70 -15.17
C ALA A 168 -13.36 5.13 -15.53
N GLN A 169 -12.68 5.84 -14.62
CA GLN A 169 -12.18 7.20 -14.87
C GLN A 169 -11.10 7.24 -15.95
N MET A 170 -10.24 6.21 -16.00
CA MET A 170 -9.22 6.07 -17.04
C MET A 170 -9.77 5.48 -18.35
N GLY A 171 -11.03 5.05 -18.40
CA GLY A 171 -11.63 4.43 -19.58
C GLY A 171 -10.94 3.14 -20.03
N VAL A 172 -10.41 2.35 -19.09
CA VAL A 172 -9.66 1.10 -19.38
C VAL A 172 -10.51 -0.13 -19.09
N TRP A 173 -10.49 -1.09 -20.02
CA TRP A 173 -11.22 -2.35 -19.93
C TRP A 173 -10.70 -3.35 -20.99
N PRO A 174 -10.85 -4.67 -20.78
CA PRO A 174 -11.35 -5.34 -19.57
C PRO A 174 -10.33 -5.32 -18.42
N ALA A 175 -10.75 -5.65 -17.18
CA ALA A 175 -9.89 -5.64 -15.98
C ALA A 175 -8.60 -6.47 -16.12
N ALA A 176 -8.64 -7.56 -16.89
CA ALA A 176 -7.47 -8.39 -17.20
C ALA A 176 -6.39 -7.68 -18.06
N THR A 177 -6.61 -6.42 -18.45
CA THR A 177 -5.61 -5.54 -19.10
C THR A 177 -4.95 -4.56 -18.13
N VAL A 178 -5.26 -4.66 -16.84
CA VAL A 178 -4.75 -3.75 -15.80
C VAL A 178 -3.88 -4.53 -14.82
N VAL A 179 -2.84 -3.87 -14.32
CA VAL A 179 -1.95 -4.40 -13.28
C VAL A 179 -2.09 -3.57 -12.01
N LYS A 180 -2.46 -4.19 -10.89
CA LYS A 180 -2.34 -3.62 -9.55
C LYS A 180 -0.92 -3.87 -9.01
N VAL A 181 -0.27 -2.83 -8.52
CA VAL A 181 1.02 -2.95 -7.80
C VAL A 181 0.82 -2.48 -6.38
N ASP A 182 1.23 -3.27 -5.39
CA ASP A 182 1.06 -2.94 -3.97
C ASP A 182 2.13 -3.63 -3.11
N ASP A 183 2.46 -3.03 -1.97
CA ASP A 183 3.39 -3.55 -0.98
C ASP A 183 2.68 -4.18 0.24
N THR A 184 1.36 -4.36 0.16
CA THR A 184 0.55 -4.93 1.25
C THR A 184 -0.42 -6.03 0.79
N PRO A 185 -0.69 -7.06 1.62
CA PRO A 185 -1.71 -8.06 1.32
C PRO A 185 -3.12 -7.49 1.04
N PRO A 186 -3.65 -6.49 1.78
CA PRO A 186 -4.95 -5.90 1.46
C PRO A 186 -5.01 -5.25 0.08
N GLY A 187 -3.91 -4.63 -0.37
CA GLY A 187 -3.84 -4.03 -1.69
C GLY A 187 -3.68 -5.04 -2.82
N ILE A 188 -2.96 -6.15 -2.59
CA ILE A 188 -3.00 -7.32 -3.49
C ILE A 188 -4.42 -7.88 -3.58
N GLY A 189 -5.11 -8.03 -2.45
CA GLY A 189 -6.50 -8.47 -2.40
C GLY A 189 -7.45 -7.56 -3.18
N GLU A 190 -7.25 -6.24 -3.14
CA GLU A 190 -7.99 -5.28 -3.97
C GLU A 190 -7.82 -5.53 -5.46
N GLY A 191 -6.59 -5.75 -5.95
CA GLY A 191 -6.33 -6.07 -7.35
C GLY A 191 -6.91 -7.42 -7.78
N LEU A 192 -6.79 -8.43 -6.91
CA LEU A 192 -7.33 -9.77 -7.11
C LEU A 192 -8.86 -9.71 -7.25
N ASN A 193 -9.54 -9.07 -6.29
CA ASN A 193 -11.00 -8.93 -6.29
C ASN A 193 -11.52 -8.10 -7.46
N ALA A 194 -10.67 -7.24 -8.05
CA ALA A 194 -11.01 -6.45 -9.22
C ALA A 194 -10.84 -7.22 -10.55
N GLY A 195 -10.29 -8.44 -10.54
CA GLY A 195 -10.02 -9.23 -11.74
C GLY A 195 -8.81 -8.73 -12.55
N THR A 196 -7.85 -8.08 -11.88
CA THR A 196 -6.64 -7.51 -12.49
C THR A 196 -5.42 -8.39 -12.21
N TRP A 197 -4.33 -8.20 -12.96
CA TRP A 197 -3.03 -8.79 -12.61
C TRP A 197 -2.49 -8.12 -11.36
N THR A 198 -1.79 -8.88 -10.51
CA THR A 198 -1.28 -8.37 -9.23
C THR A 198 0.23 -8.55 -9.10
N VAL A 199 0.93 -7.47 -8.74
CA VAL A 199 2.37 -7.46 -8.50
C VAL A 199 2.64 -6.97 -7.07
N GLY A 200 3.19 -7.85 -6.25
CA GLY A 200 3.64 -7.52 -4.89
C GLY A 200 5.05 -6.94 -4.87
N LEU A 201 5.32 -6.02 -3.94
CA LEU A 201 6.67 -5.50 -3.67
C LEU A 201 7.26 -6.11 -2.39
N ALA A 202 8.48 -6.64 -2.48
CA ALA A 202 9.08 -7.41 -1.41
C ALA A 202 9.96 -6.60 -0.46
N LEU A 203 10.79 -5.68 -0.97
CA LEU A 203 11.88 -5.06 -0.19
C LEU A 203 11.65 -3.58 0.14
N THR A 204 10.81 -2.90 -0.64
CA THR A 204 10.64 -1.44 -0.55
C THR A 204 9.48 -0.99 0.31
N GLY A 205 8.58 -1.89 0.72
CA GLY A 205 7.38 -1.54 1.46
C GLY A 205 7.21 -2.18 2.83
N ASN A 206 5.96 -2.33 3.27
CA ASN A 206 5.59 -2.57 4.66
C ASN A 206 6.17 -3.87 5.24
N ILE A 207 6.20 -4.95 4.46
CA ILE A 207 6.65 -6.26 4.97
C ILE A 207 8.16 -6.22 5.30
N ALA A 208 8.98 -5.54 4.50
CA ALA A 208 10.38 -5.32 4.85
C ALA A 208 10.50 -4.30 5.99
N GLY A 209 9.76 -3.19 5.88
CA GLY A 209 9.61 -2.20 6.95
C GLY A 209 10.86 -1.37 7.24
N LEU A 210 11.89 -1.47 6.40
CA LEU A 210 13.16 -0.77 6.50
C LEU A 210 13.15 0.53 5.71
N SER A 211 13.94 1.52 6.15
CA SER A 211 14.33 2.65 5.30
C SER A 211 15.27 2.22 4.17
N ALA A 212 15.44 3.10 3.18
CA ALA A 212 16.39 2.86 2.09
C ALA A 212 17.83 2.66 2.61
N ALA A 213 18.26 3.43 3.62
CA ALA A 213 19.58 3.31 4.22
C ALA A 213 19.76 1.98 4.98
N GLU A 214 18.76 1.56 5.74
CA GLU A 214 18.78 0.26 6.45
C GLU A 214 18.80 -0.91 5.45
N LEU A 215 18.02 -0.85 4.37
CA LEU A 215 18.02 -1.89 3.33
C LEU A 215 19.37 -1.95 2.59
N ALA A 216 20.00 -0.80 2.32
CA ALA A 216 21.31 -0.74 1.70
C ALA A 216 22.41 -1.32 2.62
N ALA A 217 22.31 -1.08 3.93
CA ALA A 217 23.24 -1.59 4.93
C ALA A 217 23.03 -3.08 5.27
N ALA A 218 21.86 -3.65 4.99
CA ALA A 218 21.58 -5.06 5.20
C ALA A 218 22.53 -5.95 4.39
N THR A 219 22.86 -7.12 4.92
CA THR A 219 23.61 -8.15 4.21
C THR A 219 22.75 -8.81 3.13
N ASP A 220 23.38 -9.50 2.18
CA ASP A 220 22.65 -10.27 1.17
C ASP A 220 21.77 -11.37 1.79
N GLY A 221 22.22 -11.98 2.89
CA GLY A 221 21.46 -12.99 3.63
C GLY A 221 20.20 -12.40 4.26
N GLU A 222 20.30 -11.23 4.90
CA GLU A 222 19.15 -10.53 5.48
C GLU A 222 18.16 -10.09 4.40
N ARG A 223 18.65 -9.52 3.29
CA ARG A 223 17.82 -9.16 2.13
C ARG A 223 17.10 -10.38 1.55
N ALA A 224 17.80 -11.51 1.41
CA ALA A 224 17.19 -12.75 0.92
C ALA A 224 16.11 -13.27 1.86
N GLN A 225 16.33 -13.22 3.18
CA GLN A 225 15.34 -13.64 4.17
C GLN A 225 14.09 -12.74 4.15
N MET A 226 14.29 -11.42 4.07
CA MET A 226 13.20 -10.45 3.95
C MET A 226 12.40 -10.67 2.66
N ARG A 227 13.09 -10.84 1.52
CA ARG A 227 12.48 -11.13 0.22
C ARG A 227 11.64 -12.40 0.29
N ALA A 228 12.19 -13.48 0.85
CA ALA A 228 11.50 -14.77 0.97
C ALA A 228 10.21 -14.64 1.79
N ARG A 229 10.27 -13.97 2.95
CA ARG A 229 9.09 -13.71 3.79
C ARG A 229 8.04 -12.90 3.04
N ALA A 230 8.42 -11.77 2.46
CA ALA A 230 7.49 -10.91 1.74
C ALA A 230 6.88 -11.60 0.53
N THR A 231 7.68 -12.40 -0.19
CA THR A 231 7.21 -13.19 -1.34
C THR A 231 6.16 -14.20 -0.91
N GLN A 232 6.42 -14.95 0.17
CA GLN A 232 5.47 -15.92 0.70
C GLN A 232 4.14 -15.26 1.10
N GLU A 233 4.20 -14.14 1.81
CA GLU A 233 3.02 -13.41 2.27
C GLU A 233 2.21 -12.82 1.10
N MET A 234 2.86 -12.20 0.12
CA MET A 234 2.19 -11.65 -1.07
C MET A 234 1.58 -12.74 -1.95
N GLN A 235 2.27 -13.87 -2.12
CA GLN A 235 1.74 -15.01 -2.87
C GLN A 235 0.54 -15.63 -2.16
N ALA A 236 0.56 -15.71 -0.83
CA ALA A 236 -0.59 -16.16 -0.04
C ALA A 236 -1.77 -15.20 -0.15
N ALA A 237 -1.52 -13.88 -0.31
CA ALA A 237 -2.55 -12.88 -0.59
C ALA A 237 -3.09 -12.93 -2.03
N GLY A 238 -2.46 -13.70 -2.93
CA GLY A 238 -2.92 -13.92 -4.29
C GLY A 238 -2.06 -13.28 -5.38
N ALA A 239 -0.91 -12.68 -5.06
CA ALA A 239 -0.06 -12.00 -6.05
C ALA A 239 0.32 -12.92 -7.23
N ASP A 240 0.19 -12.41 -8.46
CA ASP A 240 0.60 -13.11 -9.69
C ASP A 240 2.12 -13.11 -9.86
N LEU A 241 2.77 -12.01 -9.47
CA LEU A 241 4.22 -11.87 -9.38
C LEU A 241 4.61 -11.11 -8.11
N VAL A 242 5.84 -11.31 -7.67
CA VAL A 242 6.46 -10.52 -6.60
C VAL A 242 7.84 -10.08 -7.08
N ILE A 243 8.13 -8.78 -6.93
CA ILE A 243 9.40 -8.15 -7.30
C ILE A 243 9.95 -7.38 -6.10
N ASP A 244 11.23 -7.03 -6.12
CA ASP A 244 11.86 -6.36 -4.97
C ASP A 244 11.40 -4.91 -4.81
N SER A 245 11.34 -4.20 -5.93
CA SER A 245 11.04 -2.77 -5.98
C SER A 245 10.26 -2.41 -7.23
N ILE A 246 9.67 -1.21 -7.23
CA ILE A 246 9.03 -0.65 -8.43
C ILE A 246 10.02 -0.46 -9.60
N ALA A 247 11.32 -0.39 -9.35
CA ALA A 247 12.32 -0.32 -10.42
C ALA A 247 12.31 -1.56 -11.33
N ASP A 248 11.88 -2.70 -10.80
CA ASP A 248 11.79 -3.98 -11.52
C ASP A 248 10.45 -4.15 -12.26
N LEU A 249 9.53 -3.20 -12.11
CA LEU A 249 8.18 -3.27 -12.68
C LEU A 249 8.16 -3.43 -14.20
N PRO A 250 9.01 -2.76 -15.02
CA PRO A 250 9.04 -2.99 -16.46
C PRO A 250 9.23 -4.47 -16.85
N GLY A 251 10.11 -5.18 -16.13
CA GLY A 251 10.32 -6.62 -16.33
C GLY A 251 9.13 -7.48 -15.90
N ALA A 252 8.43 -7.08 -14.83
CA ALA A 252 7.18 -7.74 -14.44
C ALA A 252 6.06 -7.55 -15.48
N ILE A 253 5.98 -6.36 -16.09
CA ILE A 253 5.05 -6.09 -17.21
C ILE A 253 5.36 -7.01 -18.40
N ASP A 254 6.63 -7.19 -18.76
CA ASP A 254 7.03 -8.12 -19.84
C ASP A 254 6.63 -9.56 -19.54
N ALA A 255 6.82 -10.00 -18.30
CA ALA A 255 6.42 -11.34 -17.86
C ALA A 255 4.89 -11.54 -17.94
N ILE A 256 4.10 -10.53 -17.55
CA ILE A 256 2.64 -10.56 -17.66
C ILE A 256 2.20 -10.59 -19.13
N GLU A 257 2.76 -9.74 -19.99
CA GLU A 257 2.42 -9.74 -21.42
C GLU A 257 2.74 -11.09 -22.08
N ALA A 258 3.85 -11.74 -21.69
CA ALA A 258 4.18 -13.08 -22.16
C ALA A 258 3.15 -14.13 -21.70
N ARG A 259 2.65 -14.03 -20.45
CA ARG A 259 1.55 -14.88 -19.94
C ARG A 259 0.25 -14.64 -20.72
N MET A 260 -0.12 -13.39 -20.95
CA MET A 260 -1.30 -13.02 -21.74
C MET A 260 -1.21 -13.52 -23.19
N ALA A 261 -0.02 -13.51 -23.79
CA ALA A 261 0.20 -14.03 -25.14
C ALA A 261 -0.03 -15.55 -25.24
N ARG A 262 0.13 -16.28 -24.12
CA ARG A 262 -0.22 -17.71 -23.99
C ARG A 262 -1.68 -17.96 -23.62
N GLY A 263 -2.49 -16.92 -23.50
CA GLY A 263 -3.90 -17.01 -23.13
C GLY A 263 -4.15 -17.17 -21.62
N GLU A 264 -3.13 -16.97 -20.78
CA GLU A 264 -3.31 -16.94 -19.33
C GLU A 264 -4.09 -15.68 -18.91
N LYS A 265 -4.82 -15.81 -17.80
CA LYS A 265 -5.59 -14.76 -17.16
C LYS A 265 -5.04 -14.45 -15.78
N PRO A 266 -5.30 -13.25 -15.23
CA PRO A 266 -5.01 -12.97 -13.82
C PRO A 266 -5.77 -13.95 -12.92
N ARG A 267 -5.21 -14.26 -11.75
CA ARG A 267 -5.82 -15.22 -10.80
C ARG A 267 -7.25 -14.86 -10.37
N GLY A 268 -7.63 -13.59 -10.41
CA GLY A 268 -8.95 -13.11 -10.01
C GLY A 268 -10.01 -13.02 -11.11
N GLY A 269 -9.72 -13.44 -12.36
CA GLY A 269 -10.61 -13.24 -13.52
C GLY A 269 -10.68 -14.39 -14.53
#